data_AF-A0A1B6DAE4-F1
#
_entry.id   AF-A0A1B6DAE4-F1
#
_cell.length_a   1.000
_cell.length_b   1.000
_cell.length_c   1.000
_cell.angle_alpha   90.00
_cell.angle_beta   90.00
_cell.angle_gamma   90.00
#
_symmetry.space_group_name_H-M   'P 1'
#
loop_
_entity.id
_entity.type
_entity.pdbx_description
1 polymer ?
#
loop_
_entity_poly.entity_id
_entity_poly.type
_entity_poly.pdbx_seq_one_letter_code
_entity_poly.pdbx_strand_id
1 'polypeptide(L)'
;RKYTSLPPNSINMLSLLIESKVRLPQCAPTPSKSSKRDQLRGQGERDFFLNIVRDVATDLDLKSLSHKTVDNISVLLDADGASLFLVDGTRSKHTLVSKVFDVHSGASRFLLPGGCASTDNEVEVPWGVGVLGHV
;
A
#
# COMPACT_ATOMS: atom_id res chain seq x y z
N ARG A 1 -49.96 -7.94 -0.63
CA ARG A 1 -48.97 -6.91 -1.07
C ARG A 1 -48.26 -7.45 -2.31
N LYS A 2 -48.58 -6.94 -3.50
CA LYS A 2 -47.87 -7.32 -4.73
C LYS A 2 -46.60 -6.47 -4.80
N TYR A 3 -45.43 -7.10 -4.74
CA TYR A 3 -44.19 -6.41 -5.08
C TYR A 3 -44.14 -6.31 -6.61
N THR A 4 -44.16 -5.07 -7.11
CA THR A 4 -43.98 -4.80 -8.53
C THR A 4 -42.52 -5.07 -8.88
N SER A 5 -42.27 -6.09 -9.69
CA SER A 5 -40.95 -6.34 -10.27
C SER A 5 -40.50 -5.14 -11.11
N LEU A 6 -39.20 -4.85 -11.10
CA LEU A 6 -38.61 -3.76 -11.86
C LEU A 6 -38.84 -3.93 -13.38
N PRO A 7 -39.06 -2.83 -14.13
CA PRO A 7 -39.27 -2.88 -15.56
C PRO A 7 -38.00 -3.37 -16.31
N PRO A 8 -38.15 -3.99 -17.50
CA PRO A 8 -37.08 -4.72 -18.20
C PRO A 8 -35.91 -3.86 -18.68
N ASN A 9 -36.04 -2.52 -18.66
CA ASN A 9 -35.03 -1.55 -19.09
C ASN A 9 -34.34 -0.81 -17.92
N SER A 10 -34.35 -1.38 -16.72
CA SER A 10 -33.77 -0.79 -15.49
C SER A 10 -32.24 -0.67 -15.47
N ILE A 11 -31.55 -1.14 -16.51
CA ILE A 11 -30.08 -1.21 -16.62
C ILE A 11 -29.41 0.17 -16.47
N ASN A 12 -30.11 1.27 -16.76
CA ASN A 12 -29.52 2.62 -16.70
C ASN A 12 -29.75 3.35 -15.36
N MET A 13 -30.83 3.05 -14.62
CA MET A 13 -31.14 3.76 -13.37
C MET A 13 -30.25 3.27 -12.21
N LEU A 14 -29.99 1.96 -12.15
CA LEU A 14 -29.08 1.39 -11.17
C LEU A 14 -27.63 1.75 -11.47
N SER A 15 -27.23 1.83 -12.74
CA SER A 15 -25.87 2.24 -13.08
C SER A 15 -25.60 3.67 -12.62
N LEU A 16 -26.56 4.60 -12.74
CA LEU A 16 -26.43 5.97 -12.24
C LEU A 16 -26.32 6.07 -10.71
N LEU A 17 -26.94 5.14 -9.97
CA LEU A 17 -26.88 5.08 -8.50
C LEU A 17 -25.59 4.42 -8.00
N ILE A 18 -25.03 3.50 -8.79
CA ILE A 18 -23.79 2.76 -8.49
C ILE A 18 -22.56 3.48 -9.07
N GLU A 19 -22.72 4.35 -10.07
CA GLU A 19 -21.68 5.18 -10.66
C GLU A 19 -21.16 6.14 -9.59
N SER A 20 -20.13 5.70 -8.89
CA SER A 20 -19.43 6.50 -7.90
C SER A 20 -18.91 7.77 -8.57
N LYS A 21 -19.56 8.91 -8.27
CA LYS A 21 -19.11 10.25 -8.68
C LYS A 21 -17.84 10.66 -7.91
N VAL A 22 -17.38 9.85 -6.97
CA VAL A 22 -16.11 10.01 -6.28
C VAL A 22 -15.01 9.55 -7.21
N ARG A 23 -14.36 10.49 -7.89
CA ARG A 23 -13.12 10.22 -8.61
C ARG A 23 -12.03 9.99 -7.55
N LEU A 24 -11.78 8.73 -7.23
CA LEU A 24 -10.62 8.36 -6.43
C LEU A 24 -9.36 8.75 -7.23
N PRO A 25 -8.35 9.37 -6.58
CA PRO A 25 -7.12 9.76 -7.27
C PRO A 25 -6.51 8.53 -7.95
N GLN A 26 -6.45 8.56 -9.29
CA GLN A 26 -5.77 7.55 -10.09
C GLN A 26 -4.27 7.74 -9.94
N CYS A 27 -3.67 7.02 -8.99
CA CYS A 27 -2.24 6.73 -9.07
C CYS A 27 -2.04 5.69 -10.18
N ALA A 28 -0.88 5.72 -10.85
CA ALA A 28 -0.52 4.81 -11.93
C ALA A 28 -0.90 3.35 -11.60
N PRO A 29 -1.28 2.52 -12.60
CA PRO A 29 -1.74 1.16 -12.37
C PRO A 29 -0.60 0.28 -11.88
N THR A 30 -0.31 0.36 -10.59
CA THR A 30 0.46 -0.66 -9.90
C THR A 30 -0.43 -1.89 -9.79
N PRO A 31 0.06 -3.09 -10.15
CA PRO A 31 -0.74 -4.30 -10.06
C PRO A 31 -1.19 -4.47 -8.61
N SER A 32 -2.50 -4.63 -8.40
CA SER A 32 -3.08 -4.82 -7.07
C SER A 32 -2.45 -6.03 -6.37
N LYS A 33 -2.42 -6.06 -5.03
CA LYS A 33 -1.95 -7.23 -4.28
C LYS A 33 -2.66 -8.52 -4.71
N SER A 34 -3.94 -8.47 -5.11
CA SER A 34 -4.66 -9.63 -5.66
C SER A 34 -4.03 -10.14 -6.97
N SER A 35 -3.73 -9.25 -7.91
CA SER A 35 -3.08 -9.59 -9.18
C SER A 35 -1.68 -10.18 -8.96
N LYS A 36 -0.92 -9.61 -8.01
CA LYS A 36 0.39 -10.16 -7.63
C LYS A 36 0.29 -11.54 -6.99
N ARG A 37 -0.74 -11.79 -6.17
CA ARG A 37 -1.02 -13.13 -5.60
C ARG A 37 -1.36 -14.13 -6.70
N ASP A 38 -2.17 -13.74 -7.67
CA ASP A 38 -2.48 -14.61 -8.82
C ASP A 38 -1.22 -14.93 -9.64
N GLN A 39 -0.36 -13.92 -9.85
CA GLN A 39 0.93 -14.09 -10.52
C GLN A 39 1.86 -15.02 -9.73
N LEU A 40 1.97 -14.86 -8.41
CA LEU A 40 2.74 -15.75 -7.54
C LEU A 40 2.26 -17.19 -7.65
N ARG A 41 0.93 -17.41 -7.65
CA ARG A 41 0.33 -18.74 -7.81
C ARG A 41 0.59 -19.35 -9.20
N GLY A 42 0.70 -18.53 -10.24
CA GLY A 42 0.95 -18.96 -11.61
C GLY A 42 2.42 -19.21 -11.95
N GLN A 43 3.34 -18.39 -11.43
CA GLN A 43 4.78 -18.45 -11.73
C GLN A 43 5.57 -19.31 -10.72
N GLY A 44 5.05 -19.48 -9.50
CA GLY A 44 5.79 -20.07 -8.39
C GLY A 44 6.72 -19.07 -7.69
N GLU A 45 7.07 -19.38 -6.44
CA GLU A 45 7.78 -18.46 -5.53
C GLU A 45 9.15 -18.02 -6.06
N ARG A 46 9.92 -18.94 -6.65
CA ARG A 46 11.27 -18.66 -7.15
C ARG A 46 11.27 -17.64 -8.29
N ASP A 47 10.41 -17.84 -9.28
CA ASP A 47 10.35 -16.97 -10.45
C ASP A 47 9.74 -15.61 -10.09
N PHE A 48 8.75 -15.61 -9.19
CA PHE A 48 8.22 -14.37 -8.63
C PHE A 48 9.31 -13.58 -7.86
N PHE A 49 10.10 -14.24 -7.02
CA PHE A 49 11.23 -13.62 -6.33
C PHE A 49 12.26 -13.01 -7.28
N LEU A 50 12.66 -13.74 -8.33
CA LEU A 50 13.60 -13.22 -9.33
C LEU A 50 13.04 -12.05 -10.13
N ASN A 51 11.72 -12.03 -10.38
CA ASN A 51 11.06 -10.88 -10.98
C ASN A 51 11.07 -9.66 -10.05
N ILE A 52 10.88 -9.86 -8.74
CA ILE A 52 11.03 -8.79 -7.74
C ILE A 52 12.46 -8.23 -7.78
N VAL A 53 13.48 -9.10 -7.72
CA VAL A 53 14.89 -8.69 -7.77
C VAL A 53 15.18 -7.86 -9.03
N ARG A 54 14.65 -8.27 -10.19
CA ARG A 54 14.80 -7.53 -11.44
C ARG A 54 14.17 -6.14 -11.37
N ASP A 55 12.94 -6.03 -10.86
CA ASP A 55 12.19 -4.77 -10.79
C ASP A 55 12.84 -3.77 -9.82
N VAL A 56 13.38 -4.24 -8.70
CA VAL A 56 14.03 -3.36 -7.71
C VAL A 56 15.46 -2.99 -8.09
N ALA A 57 16.19 -3.83 -8.82
CA ALA A 57 17.59 -3.58 -9.19
C ALA A 57 17.80 -2.36 -10.08
N THR A 58 16.76 -1.93 -10.81
CA THR A 58 16.81 -0.76 -11.71
C THR A 58 16.17 0.49 -11.12
N ASP A 59 15.56 0.40 -9.93
CA ASP A 59 14.84 1.52 -9.34
C ASP A 59 15.79 2.41 -8.54
N LEU A 60 16.02 3.64 -9.02
CA LEU A 60 16.90 4.62 -8.40
C LEU A 60 16.16 5.58 -7.45
N ASP A 61 14.83 5.61 -7.49
CA ASP A 61 14.04 6.45 -6.58
C ASP A 61 13.76 5.69 -5.29
N LEU A 62 14.33 6.16 -4.17
CA LEU A 62 14.19 5.51 -2.87
C LEU A 62 12.72 5.37 -2.45
N LYS A 63 11.85 6.31 -2.84
CA LYS A 63 10.42 6.26 -2.53
C LYS A 63 9.69 5.18 -3.33
N SER A 64 9.92 5.10 -4.64
CA SER A 64 9.40 4.02 -5.48
C SER A 64 9.93 2.65 -5.03
N LEU A 65 11.25 2.56 -4.80
CA LEU A 65 11.93 1.33 -4.40
C LEU A 65 11.40 0.76 -3.07
N SER A 66 11.24 1.61 -2.06
CA SER A 66 10.70 1.21 -0.75
C SER A 66 9.26 0.73 -0.85
N HIS A 67 8.41 1.42 -1.61
CA HIS A 67 7.03 0.99 -1.86
C HIS A 67 6.98 -0.38 -2.53
N LYS A 68 7.76 -0.59 -3.60
CA LYS A 68 7.83 -1.86 -4.32
C LYS A 68 8.33 -2.99 -3.43
N THR A 69 9.36 -2.74 -2.63
CA THR A 69 9.96 -3.74 -1.73
C THR A 69 8.94 -4.22 -0.70
N VAL A 70 8.30 -3.29 0.01
CA VAL A 70 7.29 -3.61 1.04
C VAL A 70 6.10 -4.34 0.44
N ASP A 71 5.57 -3.87 -0.70
CA ASP A 71 4.39 -4.48 -1.33
C ASP A 71 4.69 -5.89 -1.88
N ASN A 72 5.83 -6.07 -2.54
CA ASN A 72 6.24 -7.37 -3.10
C ASN A 72 6.55 -8.40 -2.01
N ILE A 73 7.28 -8.02 -0.96
CA ILE A 73 7.59 -8.90 0.17
C ILE A 73 6.32 -9.26 0.94
N SER A 74 5.38 -8.30 1.12
CA SER A 74 4.10 -8.59 1.75
C SER A 74 3.32 -9.69 1.02
N VAL A 75 3.33 -9.67 -0.32
CA VAL A 75 2.69 -10.72 -1.12
C VAL A 75 3.45 -12.05 -0.99
N LEU A 76 4.79 -12.02 -1.05
CA LEU A 76 5.61 -13.23 -0.97
C LEU A 76 5.49 -13.93 0.39
N LEU A 77 5.34 -13.18 1.48
CA LEU A 77 5.18 -13.71 2.84
C LEU A 77 3.72 -13.91 3.27
N ASP A 78 2.77 -13.60 2.38
CA ASP A 78 1.34 -13.52 2.69
C ASP A 78 1.01 -12.69 3.94
N ALA A 79 1.69 -11.54 4.10
CA ALA A 79 1.45 -10.60 5.18
C ALA A 79 0.25 -9.69 4.88
N ASP A 80 -0.53 -9.39 5.91
CA ASP A 80 -1.66 -8.46 5.83
C ASP A 80 -1.19 -7.02 5.53
N GLY A 81 -0.06 -6.63 6.12
CA GLY A 81 0.57 -5.32 5.95
C GLY A 81 2.02 -5.34 6.39
N ALA A 82 2.77 -4.34 5.95
CA ALA A 82 4.16 -4.13 6.33
C ALA A 82 4.51 -2.64 6.28
N SER A 83 5.49 -2.25 7.09
CA SER A 83 5.98 -0.88 7.26
C SER A 83 7.50 -0.88 7.22
N LEU A 84 8.10 0.17 6.66
CA LEU A 84 9.55 0.35 6.59
C LEU A 84 9.97 1.56 7.41
N PHE A 85 10.91 1.35 8.34
CA PHE A 85 11.53 2.41 9.12
C PHE A 85 13.00 2.55 8.73
N LEU A 86 13.44 3.78 8.55
CA LEU A 86 14.82 4.15 8.34
C LEU A 86 15.37 4.71 9.65
N VAL A 87 16.66 4.49 9.90
CA VAL A 87 17.34 5.16 11.01
C VAL A 87 17.87 6.48 10.49
N ASP A 88 17.43 7.58 11.09
CA ASP A 88 17.99 8.90 10.85
C ASP A 88 18.85 9.35 12.03
N GLY A 89 19.89 10.15 11.75
CA GLY A 89 20.79 10.71 12.76
C GLY A 89 22.12 9.97 12.95
N THR A 90 22.81 10.30 14.05
CA THR A 90 24.17 9.82 14.35
C THR A 90 24.16 8.76 15.44
N ARG A 91 25.24 7.99 15.62
CA ARG A 91 25.33 6.89 16.60
C ARG A 91 24.84 7.24 18.02
N SER A 92 24.97 8.50 18.45
CA SER A 92 24.55 8.95 19.78
C SER A 92 23.13 9.52 19.84
N LYS A 93 22.55 9.92 18.71
CA LYS A 93 21.20 10.50 18.60
C LYS A 93 20.61 10.03 17.28
N HIS A 94 19.98 8.88 17.31
CA HIS A 94 19.29 8.32 16.17
C HIS A 94 17.83 8.07 16.50
N THR A 95 16.98 8.24 15.48
CA THR A 95 15.53 8.09 15.55
C THR A 95 15.09 7.20 14.40
N LEU A 96 14.02 6.44 14.63
CA LEU A 96 13.39 5.67 13.57
C LEU A 96 12.39 6.56 12.86
N VAL A 97 12.49 6.59 11.55
CA VAL A 97 11.74 7.48 10.67
C VAL A 97 11.03 6.63 9.63
N SER A 98 9.71 6.73 9.56
CA SER A 98 8.92 6.17 8.48
C SER A 98 8.43 7.31 7.60
N LYS A 99 9.19 7.63 6.54
CA LYS A 99 8.93 8.79 5.67
C LYS A 99 7.77 8.57 4.69
N VAL A 100 7.30 7.33 4.55
CA VAL A 100 6.12 6.97 3.78
C VAL A 100 5.64 5.61 4.33
N PHE A 101 4.38 5.23 4.07
CA PHE A 101 3.88 3.84 4.08
C PHE A 101 3.11 3.37 5.33
N ASP A 102 1.80 3.58 5.26
CA ASP A 102 0.86 2.55 5.66
C ASP A 102 0.32 1.87 4.38
N VAL A 103 0.95 0.78 3.93
CA VAL A 103 0.57 0.08 2.68
C VAL A 103 -0.49 -0.98 3.00
N HIS A 104 -1.67 -0.51 3.40
CA HIS A 104 -2.88 -1.33 3.36
C HIS A 104 -3.43 -1.31 1.93
N SER A 105 -3.68 -2.48 1.35
CA SER A 105 -4.24 -2.60 0.01
C SER A 105 -5.59 -1.90 -0.08
N GLY A 106 -5.63 -0.77 -0.77
CA GLY A 106 -6.87 -0.03 -1.06
C GLY A 106 -7.10 1.23 -0.21
N ALA A 107 -6.29 1.47 0.83
CA ALA A 107 -6.35 2.71 1.60
C ALA A 107 -5.05 3.48 1.43
N SER A 108 -4.98 4.35 0.42
CA SER A 108 -3.89 5.35 0.28
C SER A 108 -3.93 6.44 1.37
N ARG A 109 -4.62 6.17 2.49
CA ARG A 109 -4.92 7.13 3.56
C ARG A 109 -5.47 6.44 4.80
N PHE A 110 -4.73 5.55 5.46
CA PHE A 110 -5.03 5.26 6.85
C PHE A 110 -4.37 6.34 7.72
N LEU A 111 -5.18 7.37 7.98
CA LEU A 111 -5.32 8.10 9.23
C LEU A 111 -4.10 8.11 10.18
N LEU A 112 -3.23 9.10 10.01
CA LEU A 112 -2.57 9.68 11.18
C LEU A 112 -3.58 10.61 11.90
N PRO A 113 -3.78 10.48 13.22
CA PRO A 113 -4.59 11.41 13.99
C PRO A 113 -3.81 12.71 14.18
N GLY A 114 -3.94 13.61 13.22
CA GLY A 114 -3.27 14.90 13.28
C GLY A 114 -3.29 15.58 11.92
N GLY A 115 -4.39 16.27 11.61
CA GLY A 115 -4.43 17.14 10.44
C GLY A 115 -3.40 18.25 10.57
N CYS A 116 -2.31 18.18 9.83
CA CYS A 116 -1.39 19.28 9.58
C CYS A 116 -0.84 19.12 8.17
N ALA A 117 -0.96 20.19 7.38
CA ALA A 117 -0.52 20.28 6.00
C ALA A 117 1.01 20.41 5.90
N SER A 118 1.76 19.45 6.44
CA SER A 118 3.19 19.28 6.13
C SER A 118 3.32 18.25 5.02
N THR A 119 4.12 18.56 4.01
CA THR A 119 4.32 17.72 2.82
C THR A 119 5.02 16.39 3.09
N ASP A 120 5.48 16.16 4.32
CA ASP A 120 6.08 14.92 4.79
C ASP A 120 5.17 14.29 5.86
N ASN A 121 4.43 13.25 5.48
CA ASN A 121 3.67 12.37 6.38
C ASN A 121 4.64 11.40 7.06
N GLU A 122 5.51 11.93 7.90
CA GLU A 122 6.62 11.21 8.52
C GLU A 122 6.27 10.80 9.94
N VAL A 123 6.41 9.50 10.26
CA VAL A 123 6.24 8.98 11.62
C VAL A 123 7.61 8.80 12.24
N GLU A 124 7.86 9.48 13.36
CA GLU A 124 9.10 9.36 14.12
C GLU A 124 8.90 8.54 15.39
N VAL A 125 9.80 7.60 15.65
CA VAL A 125 9.83 6.77 16.85
C VAL A 125 11.21 6.93 17.51
N PRO A 126 11.29 7.35 18.79
CA PRO A 126 12.56 7.46 19.50
C PRO A 126 13.23 6.09 19.69
N TRP A 127 14.56 6.10 19.74
CA TRP A 127 15.32 4.89 20.09
C TRP A 127 15.00 4.41 21.51
N GLY A 128 14.98 3.09 21.71
CA GLY A 128 14.66 2.47 23.00
C GLY A 128 13.18 2.50 23.37
N VAL A 129 12.29 3.01 22.50
CA VAL A 129 10.85 3.10 22.76
C VAL A 129 10.07 2.08 21.92
N GLY A 130 9.26 1.27 22.61
CA GLY A 130 8.41 0.27 21.98
C GLY A 130 9.20 -0.88 21.33
N VAL A 131 8.50 -1.73 20.59
CA VAL A 131 9.13 -2.85 19.88
C VAL A 131 10.11 -2.35 18.82
N LEU A 132 9.71 -1.31 18.06
CA LEU A 132 10.53 -0.75 16.99
C LEU A 132 11.86 -0.17 17.50
N GLY A 133 11.84 0.60 18.60
CA GLY A 133 13.06 1.16 19.17
C GLY A 133 13.93 0.17 19.94
N HIS A 134 13.51 -1.09 20.10
CA HIS A 134 14.28 -2.12 20.79
C HIS A 134 15.16 -2.98 19.86
N VAL A 135 14.79 -3.09 18.58
CA VAL A 135 15.46 -3.96 17.58
C VAL A 135 16.85 -3.44 17.22
#